data_AF-A0A7C4YRF4-F1
#
_entry.id   AF-A0A7C4YRF4-F1
#
_cell.length_a   1.000
_cell.length_b   1.000
_cell.length_c   1.000
_cell.angle_alpha   90.00
_cell.angle_beta   90.00
_cell.angle_gamma   90.00
#
_symmetry.space_group_name_H-M   'P 1'
#
loop_
_entity.id
_entity.type
_entity.pdbx_description
1 polymer ?
#
loop_
_entity_poly.entity_id
_entity_poly.type
_entity_poly.pdbx_seq_one_letter_code
_entity_poly.pdbx_strand_id
1 'polypeptide(L)'
;MAGWDPVRYPNKDKQFFESNLTQAFRESARVLKPGGVAVVVYAHKSTAGWETVINALLDSGLVVSAAWPLNTEMQSRLRANESAALASSIYIVARKAARQPTGFYNEVRQELRRHLDAKLEQLWSEGISGADFFIAAIGSAIEVFGRYEQVMDYEGNIIRAERLLDDVREMATDFAVRQILRNGFAGEVSELTRFYVLFRWEFGEALAPFDEARKLAQSCGIDLVQEWSRRGSFVKKQKEFVRVLGPQARQMDDILAAVRSRRELIDVLHAAVRMWEDRRLGDPVELLAETGLGLSDAFYRVGQAVAETLPAESKDKEKKLLEGFLAGRERVRSAVRGVPRQGRLWEE
;
A
#
# COMPACT_ATOMS: atom_id res chain seq x y z
N MET A 1 -6.31 -18.72 -6.71
CA MET A 1 -5.91 -19.62 -7.82
C MET A 1 -7.17 -20.08 -8.56
N ALA A 2 -7.71 -19.23 -9.45
CA ALA A 2 -8.80 -19.58 -10.36
C ALA A 2 -8.18 -19.79 -11.75
N GLY A 3 -8.09 -21.03 -12.21
CA GLY A 3 -7.44 -21.33 -13.49
C GLY A 3 -7.37 -22.82 -13.83
N TRP A 4 -7.54 -23.71 -12.86
CA TRP A 4 -7.73 -25.12 -13.12
C TRP A 4 -9.17 -25.41 -13.52
N ASP A 5 -9.37 -26.28 -14.51
CA ASP A 5 -10.67 -26.86 -14.80
C ASP A 5 -11.14 -27.64 -13.56
N PRO A 6 -12.20 -27.19 -12.86
CA PRO A 6 -12.62 -27.77 -11.59
C PRO A 6 -13.25 -29.16 -11.76
N VAL A 7 -13.69 -29.50 -12.97
CA VAL A 7 -14.23 -30.82 -13.31
C VAL A 7 -13.09 -31.80 -13.57
N ARG A 8 -12.03 -31.35 -14.24
CA ARG A 8 -10.88 -32.19 -14.61
C ARG A 8 -9.84 -32.32 -13.49
N TYR A 9 -9.72 -31.33 -12.62
CA TYR A 9 -8.74 -31.28 -11.54
C TYR A 9 -9.36 -30.84 -10.21
N PRO A 10 -10.36 -31.56 -9.69
CA PRO A 10 -11.11 -31.16 -8.49
C PRO A 10 -10.23 -31.08 -7.23
N ASN A 11 -9.05 -31.72 -7.24
CA ASN A 11 -8.09 -31.78 -6.15
C ASN A 11 -6.96 -30.75 -6.23
N LYS A 12 -6.91 -29.90 -7.27
CA LYS A 12 -5.82 -28.92 -7.45
C LYS A 12 -6.19 -27.56 -6.86
N ASP A 13 -6.20 -27.51 -5.53
CA ASP A 13 -6.48 -26.31 -4.72
C ASP A 13 -5.19 -25.69 -4.13
N LYS A 14 -5.36 -24.73 -3.21
CA LYS A 14 -4.24 -24.08 -2.50
C LYS A 14 -3.38 -25.09 -1.75
N GLN A 15 -4.02 -26.03 -1.07
CA GLN A 15 -3.34 -27.02 -0.25
C GLN A 15 -2.55 -28.02 -1.10
N PHE A 16 -3.09 -28.41 -2.25
CA PHE A 16 -2.37 -29.23 -3.23
C PHE A 16 -1.14 -28.51 -3.75
N PHE A 17 -1.25 -27.24 -4.13
CA PHE A 17 -0.10 -26.48 -4.62
C PHE A 17 0.97 -26.32 -3.54
N GLU A 18 0.57 -25.94 -2.33
CA GLU A 18 1.47 -25.78 -1.18
C GLU A 18 2.19 -27.09 -0.82
N SER A 19 1.46 -28.20 -0.76
CA SER A 19 2.04 -29.51 -0.44
C SER A 19 3.09 -29.96 -1.46
N ASN A 20 2.82 -29.79 -2.76
CA ASN A 20 3.79 -30.13 -3.80
C ASN A 20 5.01 -29.21 -3.78
N LEU A 21 4.82 -27.92 -3.52
CA LEU A 21 5.90 -26.96 -3.42
C LEU A 21 6.81 -27.28 -2.22
N THR A 22 6.21 -27.60 -1.06
CA THR A 22 6.93 -28.07 0.13
C THR A 22 7.74 -29.33 -0.15
N GLN A 23 7.18 -30.30 -0.89
CA GLN A 23 7.90 -31.52 -1.27
C GLN A 23 9.12 -31.21 -2.15
N ALA A 24 8.98 -30.33 -3.13
CA ALA A 24 10.09 -29.91 -3.98
C ALA A 24 11.21 -29.22 -3.19
N PHE A 25 10.86 -28.35 -2.24
CA PHE A 25 11.85 -27.70 -1.38
C PHE A 25 12.50 -28.65 -0.39
N ARG A 26 11.76 -29.61 0.18
CA ARG A 26 12.34 -30.67 1.03
C ARG A 26 13.34 -31.52 0.27
N GLU A 27 13.00 -31.89 -0.97
CA GLU A 27 13.91 -32.66 -1.81
C GLU A 27 15.17 -31.84 -2.15
N SER A 28 15.00 -30.55 -2.45
CA SER A 28 16.12 -29.62 -2.64
C SER A 28 17.00 -29.55 -1.39
N ALA A 29 16.41 -29.42 -0.20
CA ALA A 29 17.14 -29.42 1.07
C ALA A 29 17.86 -30.76 1.32
N ARG A 30 17.25 -31.89 0.96
CA ARG A 30 17.83 -33.22 1.12
C ARG A 30 19.12 -33.37 0.31
N VAL A 31 19.09 -33.00 -0.97
CA VAL A 31 20.22 -33.16 -1.91
C VAL A 31 21.32 -32.12 -1.75
N LEU A 32 21.01 -30.94 -1.22
CA LEU A 32 22.03 -29.92 -0.95
C LEU A 32 23.04 -30.39 0.10
N LYS A 33 24.32 -30.04 -0.12
CA LYS A 33 25.36 -30.16 0.90
C LYS A 33 25.09 -29.17 2.04
N PRO A 34 25.59 -29.41 3.27
CA PRO A 34 25.56 -28.39 4.34
C PRO A 34 26.13 -27.05 3.84
N GLY A 35 25.42 -25.95 4.08
CA GLY A 35 25.76 -24.61 3.58
C GLY A 35 25.41 -24.35 2.10
N GLY A 36 24.92 -25.35 1.38
CA GLY A 36 24.50 -25.23 -0.02
C GLY A 36 23.36 -24.23 -0.20
N VAL A 37 23.29 -23.61 -1.38
CA VAL A 37 22.37 -22.51 -1.71
C VAL A 37 21.26 -23.00 -2.62
N ALA A 38 20.03 -22.64 -2.29
CA ALA A 38 18.87 -22.70 -3.18
C ALA A 38 18.42 -21.26 -3.48
N VAL A 39 18.18 -20.95 -4.75
CA VAL A 39 17.58 -19.67 -5.15
C VAL A 39 16.22 -19.97 -5.73
N VAL A 40 15.18 -19.41 -5.10
CA VAL A 40 13.79 -19.53 -5.56
C VAL A 40 13.38 -18.19 -6.13
N VAL A 41 12.94 -18.20 -7.39
CA VAL A 41 12.34 -17.02 -8.02
C VAL A 41 10.83 -17.20 -7.94
N TYR A 42 10.13 -16.24 -7.34
CA TYR A 42 8.69 -16.30 -7.21
C TYR A 42 8.05 -14.95 -7.49
N ALA A 43 6.96 -14.97 -8.24
CA ALA A 43 6.17 -13.80 -8.57
C ALA A 43 4.69 -14.16 -8.45
N HIS A 44 3.97 -13.44 -7.59
CA HIS A 44 2.53 -13.65 -7.42
C HIS A 44 1.82 -12.36 -7.06
N LYS A 45 0.58 -12.23 -7.55
CA LYS A 45 -0.23 -10.99 -7.43
C LYS A 45 -0.99 -10.86 -6.12
N SER A 46 -1.10 -11.94 -5.35
CA SER A 46 -1.92 -11.99 -4.14
C SER A 46 -1.12 -12.48 -2.95
N THR A 47 -1.46 -11.94 -1.78
CA THR A 47 -0.96 -12.36 -0.45
C THR A 47 -1.12 -13.85 -0.24
N ALA A 48 -2.25 -14.43 -0.63
CA ALA A 48 -2.48 -15.88 -0.55
C ALA A 48 -1.43 -16.73 -1.31
N GLY A 49 -0.84 -16.22 -2.39
CA GLY A 49 0.24 -16.92 -3.08
C GLY A 49 1.60 -16.74 -2.41
N TRP A 50 1.81 -15.62 -1.73
CA TRP A 50 2.98 -15.40 -0.87
C TRP A 50 2.95 -16.28 0.38
N GLU A 51 1.79 -16.41 1.01
CA GLU A 51 1.58 -17.33 2.14
C GLU A 51 2.04 -18.74 1.79
N THR A 52 1.64 -19.23 0.62
CA THR A 52 1.98 -20.58 0.18
C THR A 52 3.47 -20.79 -0.04
N VAL A 53 4.19 -19.87 -0.68
CA VAL A 53 5.65 -20.03 -0.87
C VAL A 53 6.40 -19.91 0.46
N ILE A 54 5.97 -19.02 1.35
CA ILE A 54 6.60 -18.83 2.66
C ILE A 54 6.37 -20.06 3.54
N ASN A 55 5.13 -20.55 3.64
CA ASN A 55 4.83 -21.78 4.38
C ASN A 55 5.64 -22.97 3.85
N ALA A 56 5.72 -23.11 2.52
CA ALA A 56 6.51 -24.18 1.91
C ALA A 56 8.00 -24.08 2.24
N LEU A 57 8.58 -22.88 2.26
CA LEU A 57 9.97 -22.65 2.67
C LEU A 57 10.17 -22.95 4.16
N LEU A 58 9.27 -22.50 5.01
CA LEU A 58 9.32 -22.78 6.45
C LEU A 58 9.27 -24.29 6.70
N ASP A 59 8.44 -25.03 5.97
CA ASP A 59 8.29 -26.48 6.14
C ASP A 59 9.34 -27.33 5.40
N SER A 60 10.30 -26.69 4.71
CA SER A 60 11.30 -27.37 3.86
C SER A 60 12.61 -27.75 4.54
N GLY A 61 12.94 -27.12 5.67
CA GLY A 61 14.27 -27.20 6.30
C GLY A 61 15.33 -26.29 5.66
N LEU A 62 14.98 -25.50 4.65
CA LEU A 62 15.84 -24.42 4.14
C LEU A 62 15.72 -23.18 5.02
N VAL A 63 16.84 -22.52 5.30
CA VAL A 63 16.88 -21.25 6.04
C VAL A 63 16.99 -20.11 5.05
N VAL A 64 16.01 -19.21 5.04
CA VAL A 64 16.08 -18.01 4.20
C VAL A 64 17.14 -17.08 4.75
N SER A 65 18.09 -16.70 3.89
CA SER A 65 19.26 -15.89 4.24
C SER A 65 19.25 -14.51 3.58
N ALA A 66 18.53 -14.36 2.47
CA ALA A 66 18.29 -13.08 1.84
C ALA A 66 17.05 -13.17 0.96
N ALA A 67 16.35 -12.05 0.77
CA ALA A 67 15.31 -11.95 -0.26
C ALA A 67 15.36 -10.58 -0.94
N TRP A 68 15.44 -10.60 -2.27
CA TRP A 68 15.63 -9.40 -3.08
C TRP A 68 14.48 -9.22 -4.06
N PRO A 69 13.77 -8.08 -4.03
CA PRO A 69 12.86 -7.73 -5.11
C PRO A 69 13.68 -7.39 -6.36
N LEU A 70 13.37 -8.02 -7.48
CA LEU A 70 14.00 -7.73 -8.77
C LEU A 70 12.93 -7.51 -9.83
N ASN A 71 13.07 -6.38 -10.53
CA ASN A 71 12.25 -6.07 -11.69
C ASN A 71 12.83 -6.77 -12.91
N THR A 72 12.27 -7.94 -13.22
CA THR A 72 12.75 -8.81 -14.30
C THR A 72 11.81 -8.86 -15.51
N GLU A 73 10.66 -8.17 -15.47
CA GLU A 73 9.69 -8.14 -16.57
C GLU A 73 9.82 -6.88 -17.45
N MET A 74 9.69 -7.02 -18.78
CA MET A 74 9.71 -5.89 -19.72
C MET A 74 8.52 -4.95 -19.48
N GLN A 75 8.80 -3.68 -19.15
CA GLN A 75 7.81 -2.60 -18.92
C GLN A 75 6.71 -2.47 -20.00
N SER A 76 6.95 -2.93 -21.22
CA SER A 76 6.06 -2.74 -22.38
C SER A 76 4.78 -3.59 -22.37
N ARG A 77 4.73 -4.72 -21.64
CA ARG A 77 3.59 -5.66 -21.69
C ARG A 77 2.57 -5.49 -20.56
N LEU A 78 2.80 -4.52 -19.68
CA LEU A 78 2.12 -4.39 -18.38
C LEU A 78 0.98 -3.38 -18.35
N ARG A 79 0.87 -2.55 -19.39
CA ARG A 79 -0.04 -1.40 -19.43
C ARG A 79 -1.51 -1.74 -19.73
N ALA A 80 -1.80 -3.02 -20.02
CA ALA A 80 -3.11 -3.46 -20.52
C ALA A 80 -4.09 -3.99 -19.45
N ASN A 81 -3.68 -4.15 -18.19
CA ASN A 81 -4.57 -4.68 -17.14
C ASN A 81 -4.88 -3.60 -16.09
N GLU A 82 -6.16 -3.36 -15.83
CA GLU A 82 -6.68 -2.39 -14.83
C GLU A 82 -6.58 -2.88 -13.37
N SER A 83 -5.94 -4.04 -13.15
CA SER A 83 -5.52 -4.51 -11.83
C SER A 83 -4.10 -4.05 -11.54
N ALA A 84 -3.65 -4.06 -10.28
CA ALA A 84 -2.31 -3.68 -9.84
C ALA A 84 -1.23 -4.65 -10.38
N ALA A 85 -1.12 -4.72 -11.70
CA ALA A 85 -0.40 -5.72 -12.44
C ALA A 85 0.97 -5.15 -12.83
N LEU A 86 1.91 -5.25 -11.90
CA LEU A 86 3.34 -5.39 -12.16
C LEU A 86 3.89 -6.36 -11.10
N ALA A 87 4.29 -7.55 -11.54
CA ALA A 87 4.73 -8.64 -10.68
C ALA A 87 6.24 -8.58 -10.49
N SER A 88 6.69 -7.74 -9.54
CA SER A 88 8.07 -7.78 -9.10
C SER A 88 8.36 -9.17 -8.56
N SER A 89 9.37 -9.81 -9.13
CA SER A 89 9.78 -11.17 -8.72
C SER A 89 10.66 -11.04 -7.49
N ILE A 90 10.41 -11.84 -6.46
CA ILE A 90 11.36 -11.96 -5.35
C ILE A 90 12.29 -13.12 -5.63
N TYR A 91 13.59 -12.85 -5.47
CA TYR A 91 14.63 -13.86 -5.44
C TYR A 91 14.92 -14.20 -3.99
N ILE A 92 14.43 -15.35 -3.56
CA ILE A 92 14.60 -15.85 -2.20
C ILE A 92 15.83 -16.75 -2.18
N VAL A 93 16.86 -16.31 -1.46
CA VAL A 93 18.11 -17.05 -1.26
C VAL A 93 18.01 -17.82 0.03
N ALA A 94 17.89 -19.15 -0.07
CA ALA A 94 17.81 -20.05 1.06
C ALA A 94 19.03 -20.97 1.12
N ARG A 95 19.37 -21.45 2.31
CA ARG A 95 20.52 -22.31 2.55
C ARG A 95 20.13 -23.53 3.37
N LYS A 96 20.83 -24.64 3.12
CA LYS A 96 20.79 -25.78 4.05
C LYS A 96 21.64 -25.46 5.27
N ALA A 97 21.01 -24.98 6.33
CA ALA A 97 21.66 -24.59 7.57
C ALA A 97 20.86 -25.11 8.77
N ALA A 98 21.52 -25.23 9.92
CA ALA A 98 20.83 -25.50 11.18
C ALA A 98 19.95 -24.30 11.54
N ARG A 99 18.74 -24.59 11.99
CA ARG A 99 17.81 -23.58 12.52
C ARG A 99 17.98 -23.45 14.02
N GLN A 100 17.57 -22.31 14.53
CA GLN A 100 17.37 -22.12 15.97
C GLN A 100 16.16 -22.95 16.42
N PRO A 101 16.12 -23.41 17.68
CA PRO A 101 14.95 -24.05 18.26
C PRO A 101 13.70 -23.16 18.18
N THR A 102 12.57 -23.68 18.63
CA THR A 102 11.30 -22.92 18.69
C THR A 102 11.47 -21.50 19.26
N GLY A 103 11.03 -20.49 18.51
CA GLY A 103 10.98 -19.10 18.95
C GLY A 103 9.60 -18.71 19.50
N PHE A 104 9.54 -17.86 20.51
CA PHE A 104 8.29 -17.30 21.00
C PHE A 104 7.86 -16.10 20.15
N TYR A 105 6.59 -16.09 19.73
CA TYR A 105 6.06 -15.12 18.79
C TYR A 105 6.29 -13.67 19.21
N ASN A 106 6.10 -13.33 20.48
CA ASN A 106 6.30 -11.95 20.95
C ASN A 106 7.76 -11.50 20.85
N GLU A 107 8.71 -12.39 21.13
CA GLU A 107 10.15 -12.12 21.02
C GLU A 107 10.55 -11.97 19.55
N VAL A 108 10.08 -12.90 18.71
CA VAL A 108 10.31 -12.88 17.26
C VAL A 108 9.70 -11.63 16.63
N ARG A 109 8.48 -11.23 17.03
CA ARG A 109 7.82 -10.00 16.54
C ARG A 109 8.60 -8.74 16.95
N GLN A 110 9.21 -8.72 18.13
CA GLN A 110 10.06 -7.62 18.57
C GLN A 110 11.41 -7.58 17.83
N GLU A 111 12.03 -8.73 17.56
CA GLU A 111 13.20 -8.82 16.67
C GLU A 111 12.84 -8.36 15.26
N LEU A 112 11.72 -8.83 14.72
CA LEU A 112 11.21 -8.46 13.42
C LEU A 112 11.01 -6.94 13.30
N ARG A 113 10.36 -6.31 14.28
CA ARG A 113 10.15 -4.85 14.28
C ARG A 113 11.47 -4.09 14.24
N ARG A 114 12.44 -4.47 15.08
CA ARG A 114 13.77 -3.83 15.11
C ARG A 114 14.52 -4.01 13.78
N HIS A 115 14.46 -5.20 13.20
CA HIS A 115 15.09 -5.50 11.93
C HIS A 115 14.44 -4.70 10.78
N LEU A 116 13.11 -4.68 10.73
CA LEU A 116 12.36 -3.96 9.71
C LEU A 116 12.53 -2.44 9.85
N ASP A 117 12.51 -1.85 11.04
CA ASP A 117 12.65 -0.39 11.18
C ASP A 117 13.93 0.13 10.49
N ALA A 118 15.07 -0.58 10.63
CA ALA A 118 16.31 -0.23 9.94
C ALA A 118 16.25 -0.48 8.42
N LYS A 119 15.66 -1.61 8.02
CA LYS A 119 15.57 -1.99 6.60
C LYS A 119 14.64 -1.06 5.83
N LEU A 120 13.48 -0.74 6.40
CA LEU A 120 12.48 0.13 5.80
C LEU A 120 13.03 1.55 5.61
N GLU A 121 13.83 2.05 6.54
CA GLU A 121 14.54 3.33 6.40
C GLU A 121 15.52 3.31 5.22
N GLN A 122 16.32 2.25 5.10
CA GLN A 122 17.21 2.06 3.96
C GLN A 122 16.42 2.05 2.64
N LEU A 123 15.39 1.20 2.53
CA LEU A 123 14.57 1.09 1.32
C LEU A 123 13.94 2.43 0.93
N TRP A 124 13.45 3.18 1.92
CA TRP A 124 12.86 4.50 1.70
C TRP A 124 13.91 5.50 1.18
N SER A 125 15.11 5.53 1.76
CA SER A 125 16.20 6.40 1.32
C SER A 125 16.73 6.06 -0.08
N GLU A 126 16.62 4.79 -0.49
CA GLU A 126 16.93 4.31 -1.83
C GLU A 126 15.83 4.62 -2.85
N GLY A 127 14.72 5.22 -2.41
CA GLY A 127 13.58 5.58 -3.26
C GLY A 127 12.70 4.39 -3.66
N ILE A 128 12.80 3.26 -2.95
CA ILE A 128 11.91 2.11 -3.16
C ILE A 128 10.55 2.46 -2.56
N SER A 129 9.49 2.26 -3.35
CA SER A 129 8.14 2.72 -2.98
C SER A 129 7.05 1.72 -3.40
N GLY A 130 5.85 1.89 -2.83
CA GLY A 130 4.66 1.14 -3.19
C GLY A 130 4.78 -0.37 -3.02
N ALA A 131 4.27 -1.15 -3.98
CA ALA A 131 4.27 -2.60 -3.90
C ALA A 131 5.69 -3.19 -3.70
N ASP A 132 6.71 -2.61 -4.33
CA ASP A 132 8.11 -3.07 -4.21
C ASP A 132 8.64 -2.90 -2.80
N PHE A 133 8.25 -1.83 -2.11
CA PHE A 133 8.62 -1.59 -0.72
C PHE A 133 8.05 -2.67 0.21
N PHE A 134 6.78 -3.04 0.01
CA PHE A 134 6.13 -4.08 0.79
C PHE A 134 6.72 -5.47 0.51
N ILE A 135 6.98 -5.78 -0.76
CA ILE A 135 7.65 -7.00 -1.20
C ILE A 135 9.05 -7.12 -0.59
N ALA A 136 9.83 -6.04 -0.58
CA ALA A 136 11.14 -5.99 0.06
C ALA A 136 11.04 -6.24 1.58
N ALA A 137 10.05 -5.62 2.24
CA ALA A 137 9.79 -5.80 3.66
C ALA A 137 9.45 -7.25 4.01
N ILE A 138 8.62 -7.91 3.20
CA ILE A 138 8.33 -9.35 3.34
C ILE A 138 9.61 -10.16 3.23
N GLY A 139 10.44 -9.87 2.22
CA GLY A 139 11.71 -10.54 2.03
C GLY A 139 12.58 -10.51 3.29
N SER A 140 12.79 -9.31 3.85
CA SER A 140 13.58 -9.12 5.07
C SER A 140 12.92 -9.71 6.31
N ALA A 141 11.58 -9.79 6.36
CA ALA A 141 10.87 -10.43 7.46
C ALA A 141 11.10 -11.95 7.50
N ILE A 142 11.11 -12.60 6.33
CA ILE A 142 11.35 -14.04 6.23
C ILE A 142 12.78 -14.39 6.68
N GLU A 143 13.76 -13.48 6.53
CA GLU A 143 15.13 -13.69 7.03
C GLU A 143 15.21 -13.78 8.57
N VAL A 144 14.28 -13.15 9.29
CA VAL A 144 14.17 -13.25 10.75
C VAL A 144 13.37 -14.50 11.11
N PHE A 145 12.17 -14.62 10.55
CA PHE A 145 11.24 -15.70 10.90
C PHE A 145 11.77 -17.08 10.50
N GLY A 146 12.43 -17.18 9.34
CA GLY A 146 12.98 -18.42 8.78
C GLY A 146 14.21 -18.98 9.51
N ARG A 147 14.72 -18.29 10.55
CA ARG A 147 15.82 -18.79 11.40
C ARG A 147 15.36 -19.86 12.37
N TYR A 148 14.09 -19.84 12.76
CA TYR A 148 13.53 -20.74 13.76
C TYR A 148 12.94 -21.98 13.10
N GLU A 149 13.04 -23.14 13.75
CA GLU A 149 12.35 -24.36 13.31
C GLU A 149 10.83 -24.14 13.23
N GLN A 150 10.30 -23.44 14.23
CA GLN A 150 8.91 -22.99 14.31
C GLN A 150 8.83 -21.78 15.23
N VAL A 151 7.76 -21.00 15.08
CA VAL A 151 7.43 -19.88 15.97
C VAL A 151 6.06 -20.15 16.58
N MET A 152 5.92 -19.99 17.89
CA MET A 152 4.65 -20.24 18.59
C MET A 152 4.31 -19.14 19.60
N ASP A 153 3.02 -18.95 19.84
CA ASP A 153 2.55 -18.10 20.95
C ASP A 153 2.60 -18.85 22.30
N TYR A 154 2.21 -18.16 23.39
CA TYR A 154 2.18 -18.75 24.73
C TYR A 154 1.04 -19.76 24.94
N GLU A 155 0.08 -19.83 24.02
CA GLU A 155 -1.01 -20.82 24.01
C GLU A 155 -0.59 -22.10 23.28
N GLY A 156 0.58 -22.10 22.63
CA GLY A 156 1.12 -23.22 21.87
C GLY A 156 0.68 -23.26 20.40
N ASN A 157 0.01 -22.20 19.90
CA ASN A 157 -0.38 -22.12 18.50
C ASN A 157 0.84 -21.79 17.63
N ILE A 158 1.01 -22.54 16.53
CA ILE A 158 2.09 -22.30 15.57
C ILE A 158 1.72 -21.09 14.71
N ILE A 159 2.61 -20.09 14.69
CA ILE A 159 2.48 -18.91 13.85
C ILE A 159 2.95 -19.24 12.43
N ARG A 160 2.07 -18.98 11.47
CA ARG A 160 2.29 -19.26 10.04
C ARG A 160 2.46 -17.98 9.22
N ALA A 161 2.71 -18.15 7.92
CA ALA A 161 2.98 -17.04 7.00
C ALA A 161 1.89 -15.95 7.00
N GLU A 162 0.61 -16.31 7.14
CA GLU A 162 -0.50 -15.34 7.19
C GLU A 162 -0.28 -14.27 8.26
N ARG A 163 -0.01 -14.71 9.50
CA ARG A 163 0.21 -13.79 10.62
C ARG A 163 1.48 -12.97 10.45
N LEU A 164 2.56 -13.57 9.93
CA LEU A 164 3.80 -12.86 9.60
C LEU A 164 3.54 -11.75 8.58
N LEU A 165 2.82 -12.05 7.49
CA LEU A 165 2.53 -11.08 6.44
C LEU A 165 1.67 -9.93 6.96
N ASP A 166 0.73 -10.20 7.86
CA ASP A 166 -0.06 -9.16 8.54
C ASP A 166 0.81 -8.26 9.41
N ASP A 167 1.70 -8.83 10.23
CA ASP A 167 2.66 -8.06 11.01
C ASP A 167 3.55 -7.18 10.12
N VAL A 168 4.11 -7.73 9.04
CA VAL A 168 4.94 -6.97 8.09
C VAL A 168 4.15 -5.82 7.48
N ARG A 169 2.88 -6.05 7.13
CA ARG A 169 2.01 -5.03 6.55
C ARG A 169 1.71 -3.92 7.52
N GLU A 170 1.32 -4.25 8.75
CA GLU A 170 1.15 -3.31 9.84
C GLU A 170 2.42 -2.47 10.02
N MET A 171 3.58 -3.11 10.14
CA MET A 171 4.86 -2.42 10.38
C MET A 171 5.31 -1.55 9.21
N ALA A 172 5.20 -2.03 7.97
CA ALA A 172 5.56 -1.26 6.78
C ALA A 172 4.62 -0.08 6.55
N THR A 173 3.33 -0.26 6.84
CA THR A 173 2.32 0.80 6.75
C THR A 173 2.55 1.85 7.82
N ASP A 174 2.73 1.45 9.09
CA ASP A 174 3.12 2.34 10.18
C ASP A 174 4.37 3.15 9.87
N PHE A 175 5.35 2.50 9.23
CA PHE A 175 6.57 3.17 8.81
C PHE A 175 6.29 4.19 7.71
N ALA A 176 5.60 3.81 6.64
CA ALA A 176 5.24 4.70 5.54
C ALA A 176 4.40 5.89 6.04
N VAL A 177 3.42 5.62 6.91
CA VAL A 177 2.66 6.63 7.64
C VAL A 177 3.61 7.56 8.38
N ARG A 178 4.52 7.04 9.21
CA ARG A 178 5.47 7.88 9.96
C ARG A 178 6.37 8.70 9.04
N GLN A 179 6.86 8.17 7.92
CA GLN A 179 7.73 8.91 7.01
C GLN A 179 6.98 10.00 6.24
N ILE A 180 5.82 9.65 5.68
CA ILE A 180 4.94 10.61 5.02
C ILE A 180 4.55 11.69 6.02
N LEU A 181 4.14 11.31 7.24
CA LEU A 181 3.65 12.24 8.26
C LEU A 181 4.72 13.03 9.02
N ARG A 182 5.96 12.53 9.13
CA ARG A 182 7.10 13.22 9.78
C ARG A 182 7.46 14.52 9.07
N ASN A 183 7.12 14.64 7.79
CA ASN A 183 7.14 15.90 7.06
C ASN A 183 5.98 16.85 7.44
N GLY A 184 5.48 16.82 8.68
CA GLY A 184 4.63 17.84 9.29
C GLY A 184 3.11 17.61 9.28
N PHE A 185 2.63 16.37 9.17
CA PHE A 185 1.20 16.09 8.98
C PHE A 185 0.47 15.51 10.19
N ALA A 186 1.18 15.06 11.24
CA ALA A 186 0.62 14.13 12.23
C ALA A 186 -0.60 14.64 13.02
N GLY A 187 -0.86 15.96 13.06
CA GLY A 187 -2.03 16.55 13.72
C GLY A 187 -3.02 17.28 12.80
N GLU A 188 -2.72 17.47 11.51
CA GLU A 188 -3.50 18.34 10.62
C GLU A 188 -4.28 17.58 9.53
N VAL A 189 -4.02 16.27 9.38
CA VAL A 189 -4.60 15.46 8.30
C VAL A 189 -5.59 14.43 8.85
N SER A 190 -6.79 14.42 8.28
CA SER A 190 -7.84 13.45 8.60
C SER A 190 -7.43 12.02 8.25
N GLU A 191 -8.06 11.05 8.93
CA GLU A 191 -7.88 9.63 8.67
C GLU A 191 -8.12 9.29 7.19
N LEU A 192 -9.19 9.83 6.60
CA LEU A 192 -9.54 9.63 5.19
C LEU A 192 -8.49 10.14 4.22
N THR A 193 -7.91 11.31 4.50
CA THR A 193 -6.85 11.86 3.67
C THR A 193 -5.59 11.03 3.79
N ARG A 194 -5.26 10.53 5.01
CA ARG A 194 -4.15 9.60 5.22
C ARG A 194 -4.34 8.30 4.43
N PHE A 195 -5.53 7.72 4.49
CA PHE A 195 -5.86 6.53 3.71
C PHE A 195 -5.70 6.77 2.21
N TYR A 196 -6.15 7.92 1.70
CA TYR A 196 -5.98 8.24 0.27
C TYR A 196 -4.51 8.27 -0.14
N VAL A 197 -3.66 8.98 0.62
CA VAL A 197 -2.23 9.10 0.33
C VAL A 197 -1.56 7.73 0.37
N LEU A 198 -1.85 6.91 1.38
CA LEU A 198 -1.28 5.57 1.48
C LEU A 198 -1.79 4.64 0.40
N PHE A 199 -3.07 4.73 0.02
CA PHE A 199 -3.61 3.91 -1.07
C PHE A 199 -2.92 4.26 -2.38
N ARG A 200 -2.68 5.55 -2.64
CA ARG A 200 -1.91 6.01 -3.81
C ARG A 200 -0.47 5.53 -3.77
N TRP A 201 0.15 5.56 -2.60
CA TRP A 201 1.50 5.03 -2.42
C TRP A 201 1.56 3.52 -2.66
N GLU A 202 0.64 2.72 -2.11
CA GLU A 202 0.66 1.25 -2.20
C GLU A 202 0.16 0.70 -3.54
N PHE A 203 -1.00 1.18 -4.01
CA PHE A 203 -1.71 0.64 -5.17
C PHE A 203 -1.76 1.58 -6.38
N GLY A 204 -1.32 2.83 -6.22
CA GLY A 204 -1.44 3.85 -7.26
C GLY A 204 -2.89 4.08 -7.68
N GLU A 205 -3.14 3.93 -8.98
CA GLU A 205 -4.47 4.09 -9.60
C GLU A 205 -5.21 2.74 -9.77
N ALA A 206 -4.58 1.63 -9.38
CA ALA A 206 -5.08 0.30 -9.67
C ALA A 206 -6.20 -0.14 -8.72
N LEU A 207 -6.95 -1.17 -9.14
CA LEU A 207 -7.87 -1.89 -8.27
C LEU A 207 -7.09 -2.68 -7.21
N ALA A 208 -7.45 -2.51 -5.94
CA ALA A 208 -6.91 -3.26 -4.81
C ALA A 208 -7.89 -4.36 -4.39
N PRO A 209 -7.43 -5.57 -4.02
CA PRO A 209 -8.29 -6.58 -3.41
C PRO A 209 -8.98 -6.02 -2.16
N PHE A 210 -10.25 -6.39 -1.94
CA PHE A 210 -11.05 -5.82 -0.84
C PHE A 210 -10.38 -5.98 0.52
N ASP A 211 -9.86 -7.16 0.82
CA ASP A 211 -9.24 -7.42 2.13
C ASP A 211 -7.98 -6.60 2.35
N GLU A 212 -7.18 -6.36 1.30
CA GLU A 212 -5.98 -5.52 1.39
C GLU A 212 -6.35 -4.05 1.61
N ALA A 213 -7.30 -3.53 0.83
CA ALA A 213 -7.79 -2.17 1.01
C ALA A 213 -8.44 -1.98 2.39
N ARG A 214 -9.12 -3.01 2.91
CA ARG A 214 -9.71 -3.00 4.25
C ARG A 214 -8.64 -2.97 5.35
N LYS A 215 -7.60 -3.80 5.25
CA LYS A 215 -6.45 -3.78 6.19
C LYS A 215 -5.76 -2.42 6.19
N LEU A 216 -5.55 -1.83 5.01
CA LEU A 216 -5.00 -0.48 4.88
C LEU A 216 -5.92 0.57 5.54
N ALA A 217 -7.23 0.51 5.30
CA ALA A 217 -8.19 1.43 5.91
C ALA A 217 -8.21 1.31 7.45
N GLN A 218 -8.15 0.09 7.98
CA GLN A 218 -8.09 -0.18 9.42
C GLN A 218 -6.83 0.41 10.07
N SER A 219 -5.67 0.32 9.40
CA SER A 219 -4.44 0.97 9.88
C SER A 219 -4.57 2.50 9.98
N CYS A 220 -5.50 3.09 9.22
CA CYS A 220 -5.81 4.51 9.27
C CYS A 220 -6.94 4.87 10.26
N GLY A 221 -7.56 3.90 10.92
CA GLY A 221 -8.73 4.11 11.79
C GLY A 221 -10.08 4.11 11.05
N ILE A 222 -10.13 3.70 9.78
CA ILE A 222 -11.32 3.84 8.92
C ILE A 222 -12.04 2.51 8.74
N ASP A 223 -13.37 2.54 8.90
CA ASP A 223 -14.26 1.48 8.43
C ASP A 223 -14.63 1.68 6.96
N LEU A 224 -13.95 0.95 6.07
CA LEU A 224 -14.13 1.05 4.62
C LEU A 224 -15.57 0.79 4.16
N VAL A 225 -16.33 -0.03 4.90
CA VAL A 225 -17.73 -0.37 4.56
C VAL A 225 -18.64 0.85 4.69
N GLN A 226 -18.32 1.77 5.58
CA GLN A 226 -19.10 3.00 5.78
C GLN A 226 -18.78 4.07 4.73
N GLU A 227 -17.62 3.98 4.08
CA GLU A 227 -17.15 5.02 3.16
C GLU A 227 -17.59 4.81 1.72
N TRP A 228 -17.64 3.57 1.21
CA TRP A 228 -17.85 3.33 -0.22
C TRP A 228 -19.26 3.67 -0.76
N SER A 229 -20.25 3.77 0.14
CA SER A 229 -21.67 3.96 -0.18
C SER A 229 -22.08 5.42 -0.13
N ARG A 230 -21.19 6.29 0.40
CA ARG A 230 -21.48 7.71 0.56
C ARG A 230 -21.45 8.40 -0.80
N ARG A 231 -22.39 9.32 -0.99
CA ARG A 231 -22.37 10.24 -2.14
C ARG A 231 -21.08 11.05 -2.11
N GLY A 232 -20.42 11.17 -3.25
CA GLY A 232 -19.15 11.88 -3.33
C GLY A 232 -17.94 11.14 -2.76
N SER A 233 -18.09 9.93 -2.19
CA SER A 233 -16.92 9.17 -1.74
C SER A 233 -15.97 8.85 -2.91
N PHE A 234 -14.67 9.03 -2.66
CA PHE A 234 -13.62 8.59 -3.56
C PHE A 234 -13.36 7.07 -3.46
N VAL A 235 -13.92 6.38 -2.46
CA VAL A 235 -13.82 4.93 -2.33
C VAL A 235 -15.01 4.28 -3.04
N LYS A 236 -14.76 3.28 -3.89
CA LYS A 236 -15.80 2.48 -4.57
C LYS A 236 -15.52 1.00 -4.48
N LYS A 237 -16.53 0.22 -4.09
CA LYS A 237 -16.49 -1.25 -4.18
C LYS A 237 -16.80 -1.71 -5.61
N GLN A 238 -16.02 -2.65 -6.11
CA GLN A 238 -16.25 -3.33 -7.38
C GLN A 238 -16.07 -4.84 -7.19
N LYS A 239 -17.17 -5.56 -6.90
CA LYS A 239 -17.15 -6.99 -6.56
C LYS A 239 -16.18 -7.29 -5.40
N GLU A 240 -15.09 -7.98 -5.68
CA GLU A 240 -14.02 -8.38 -4.74
C GLU A 240 -12.88 -7.37 -4.65
N PHE A 241 -12.98 -6.24 -5.36
CA PHE A 241 -11.99 -5.18 -5.39
C PHE A 241 -12.53 -3.85 -4.86
N VAL A 242 -11.60 -2.96 -4.51
CA VAL A 242 -11.83 -1.58 -4.13
C VAL A 242 -11.04 -0.68 -5.07
N ARG A 243 -11.71 0.37 -5.56
CA ARG A 243 -11.09 1.44 -6.34
C ARG A 243 -11.11 2.72 -5.52
N VAL A 244 -9.96 3.41 -5.46
CA VAL A 244 -9.86 4.77 -4.95
C VAL A 244 -9.74 5.73 -6.14
N LEU A 245 -10.78 6.53 -6.33
CA LEU A 245 -10.95 7.41 -7.48
C LEU A 245 -10.06 8.65 -7.40
N GLY A 246 -9.42 8.99 -8.52
CA GLY A 246 -8.76 10.28 -8.70
C GLY A 246 -9.74 11.44 -8.89
N PRO A 247 -9.26 12.69 -8.93
CA PRO A 247 -10.10 13.87 -9.14
C PRO A 247 -10.90 13.81 -10.44
N GLN A 248 -10.31 13.29 -11.52
CA GLN A 248 -10.95 13.17 -12.84
C GLN A 248 -12.05 12.10 -12.90
N ALA A 249 -11.93 11.05 -12.09
CA ALA A 249 -12.91 9.96 -12.07
C ALA A 249 -14.14 10.27 -11.18
N ARG A 250 -14.19 11.46 -10.57
CA ARG A 250 -15.28 11.91 -9.70
C ARG A 250 -16.09 13.02 -10.38
N GLN A 251 -17.41 12.96 -10.26
CA GLN A 251 -18.29 14.02 -10.75
C GLN A 251 -18.16 15.26 -9.87
N MET A 252 -18.06 16.45 -10.48
CA MET A 252 -17.80 17.70 -9.74
C MET A 252 -18.87 17.98 -8.67
N ASP A 253 -20.14 17.83 -9.01
CA ASP A 253 -21.26 18.05 -8.07
C ASP A 253 -21.17 17.15 -6.82
N ASP A 254 -20.70 15.91 -7.01
CA ASP A 254 -20.53 14.96 -5.93
C ASP A 254 -19.31 15.30 -5.06
N ILE A 255 -18.21 15.80 -5.66
CA ILE A 255 -17.06 16.31 -4.90
C ILE A 255 -17.50 17.51 -4.06
N LEU A 256 -18.19 18.48 -4.65
CA LEU A 256 -18.64 19.69 -3.94
C LEU A 256 -19.64 19.36 -2.82
N ALA A 257 -20.52 18.38 -3.02
CA ALA A 257 -21.40 17.87 -1.97
C ALA A 257 -20.61 17.24 -0.80
N ALA A 258 -19.54 16.48 -1.10
CA ALA A 258 -18.66 15.91 -0.08
C ALA A 258 -17.89 17.02 0.68
N VAL A 259 -17.37 18.02 -0.03
CA VAL A 259 -16.70 19.19 0.58
C VAL A 259 -17.63 19.92 1.55
N ARG A 260 -18.88 20.19 1.16
CA ARG A 260 -19.86 20.90 2.01
C ARG A 260 -20.23 20.13 3.27
N SER A 261 -20.29 18.80 3.17
CA SER A 261 -20.74 17.94 4.27
C SER A 261 -19.65 17.62 5.29
N ARG A 262 -18.40 17.39 4.86
CA ARG A 262 -17.32 16.92 5.74
C ARG A 262 -16.09 17.82 5.77
N ARG A 263 -15.90 18.66 4.75
CA ARG A 263 -14.69 19.48 4.56
C ARG A 263 -13.38 18.67 4.63
N GLU A 264 -13.42 17.42 4.15
CA GLU A 264 -12.23 16.57 4.07
C GLU A 264 -11.18 17.20 3.16
N LEU A 265 -9.93 17.23 3.62
CA LEU A 265 -8.82 17.85 2.90
C LEU A 265 -8.68 17.29 1.48
N ILE A 266 -8.79 15.97 1.34
CA ILE A 266 -8.68 15.31 0.03
C ILE A 266 -9.81 15.68 -0.92
N ASP A 267 -11.03 15.87 -0.41
CA ASP A 267 -12.17 16.29 -1.23
C ASP A 267 -11.99 17.72 -1.72
N VAL A 268 -11.48 18.62 -0.86
CA VAL A 268 -11.15 19.99 -1.23
C VAL A 268 -10.01 20.02 -2.24
N LEU A 269 -8.98 19.19 -2.06
CA LEU A 269 -7.87 19.09 -3.00
C LEU A 269 -8.37 18.67 -4.37
N HIS A 270 -9.21 17.63 -4.45
CA HIS A 270 -9.76 17.15 -5.71
C HIS A 270 -10.62 18.20 -6.41
N ALA A 271 -11.45 18.95 -5.66
CA ALA A 271 -12.22 20.04 -6.22
C ALA A 271 -11.33 21.17 -6.75
N ALA A 272 -10.34 21.60 -5.95
CA ALA A 272 -9.43 22.68 -6.32
C ALA A 272 -8.62 22.38 -7.58
N VAL A 273 -8.05 21.18 -7.70
CA VAL A 273 -7.28 20.80 -8.91
C VAL A 273 -8.16 20.66 -10.15
N ARG A 274 -9.42 20.22 -9.98
CA ARG A 274 -10.39 20.14 -11.08
C ARG A 274 -10.83 21.52 -11.55
N MET A 275 -11.06 22.46 -10.64
CA MET A 275 -11.34 23.87 -10.96
C MET A 275 -10.13 24.56 -11.60
N TRP A 276 -8.92 24.23 -11.15
CA TRP A 276 -7.68 24.76 -11.72
C TRP A 276 -7.48 24.34 -13.18
N GLU A 277 -7.77 23.08 -13.50
CA GLU A 277 -7.70 22.57 -14.87
C GLU A 277 -8.80 23.15 -15.75
N ASP A 278 -10.05 23.05 -15.28
CA ASP A 278 -11.20 23.54 -16.01
C ASP A 278 -11.53 24.96 -15.56
N ARG A 279 -10.97 25.93 -16.28
CA ARG A 279 -11.22 27.37 -16.08
C ARG A 279 -12.71 27.78 -16.13
N ARG A 280 -13.62 26.85 -16.44
CA ARG A 280 -15.08 27.03 -16.44
C ARG A 280 -15.76 26.62 -15.14
N LEU A 281 -15.12 25.83 -14.27
CA LEU A 281 -15.73 25.26 -13.05
C LEU A 281 -15.67 26.20 -11.82
N GLY A 282 -15.18 27.43 -11.98
CA GLY A 282 -15.06 28.43 -10.91
C GLY A 282 -13.62 28.69 -10.48
N ASP A 283 -13.41 29.61 -9.52
CA ASP A 283 -12.08 29.95 -9.01
C ASP A 283 -11.70 29.07 -7.81
N PRO A 284 -10.66 28.23 -7.91
CA PRO A 284 -10.18 27.45 -6.75
C PRO A 284 -9.78 28.32 -5.56
N VAL A 285 -9.45 29.60 -5.76
CA VAL A 285 -9.13 30.55 -4.68
C VAL A 285 -10.31 30.75 -3.74
N GLU A 286 -11.53 30.89 -4.25
CA GLU A 286 -12.74 31.10 -3.43
C GLU A 286 -13.02 29.88 -2.55
N LEU A 287 -13.00 28.69 -3.16
CA LEU A 287 -13.17 27.42 -2.44
C LEU A 287 -12.14 27.24 -1.32
N LEU A 288 -10.87 27.54 -1.63
CA LEU A 288 -9.76 27.41 -0.68
C LEU A 288 -9.82 28.46 0.44
N ALA A 289 -10.34 29.65 0.17
CA ALA A 289 -10.60 30.66 1.17
C ALA A 289 -11.77 30.26 2.09
N GLU A 290 -12.88 29.77 1.52
CA GLU A 290 -14.08 29.34 2.27
C GLU A 290 -13.78 28.15 3.20
N THR A 291 -13.02 27.18 2.70
CA THR A 291 -12.64 25.97 3.46
C THR A 291 -11.52 26.23 4.47
N GLY A 292 -10.79 27.34 4.34
CA GLY A 292 -9.64 27.67 5.19
C GLY A 292 -8.36 26.90 4.86
N LEU A 293 -8.39 26.02 3.84
CA LEU A 293 -7.25 25.18 3.46
C LEU A 293 -6.27 25.88 2.51
N GLY A 294 -6.65 27.02 1.92
CA GLY A 294 -5.81 27.74 0.97
C GLY A 294 -4.49 28.29 1.51
N LEU A 295 -4.32 28.38 2.83
CA LEU A 295 -3.06 28.77 3.47
C LEU A 295 -2.41 27.63 4.25
N SER A 296 -3.08 26.49 4.37
CA SER A 296 -2.59 25.31 5.10
C SER A 296 -1.38 24.72 4.39
N ASP A 297 -0.25 24.60 5.10
CA ASP A 297 0.92 23.89 4.57
C ASP A 297 0.62 22.40 4.37
N ALA A 298 -0.17 21.79 5.27
CA ALA A 298 -0.59 20.40 5.14
C ALA A 298 -1.33 20.14 3.83
N PHE A 299 -2.22 21.04 3.40
CA PHE A 299 -2.95 20.91 2.12
C PHE A 299 -2.00 20.77 0.92
N TYR A 300 -1.02 21.66 0.79
CA TYR A 300 -0.07 21.62 -0.31
C TYR A 300 0.90 20.44 -0.21
N ARG A 301 1.32 20.06 1.00
CA ARG A 301 2.18 18.89 1.20
C ARG A 301 1.44 17.59 0.87
N VAL A 302 0.14 17.46 1.17
CA VAL A 302 -0.65 16.29 0.78
C VAL A 302 -0.69 16.19 -0.74
N GLY A 303 -0.98 17.31 -1.43
CA GLY A 303 -0.96 17.33 -2.89
C GLY A 303 0.39 16.91 -3.47
N GLN A 304 1.49 17.38 -2.88
CA GLN A 304 2.84 16.99 -3.29
C GLN A 304 3.11 15.50 -3.07
N ALA A 305 2.78 14.97 -1.88
CA ALA A 305 2.97 13.56 -1.57
C ALA A 305 2.22 12.66 -2.55
N VAL A 306 0.94 12.97 -2.85
CA VAL A 306 0.17 12.21 -3.85
C VAL A 306 0.81 12.29 -5.23
N ALA A 307 1.25 13.48 -5.68
CA ALA A 307 1.88 13.64 -6.99
C ALA A 307 3.17 12.82 -7.13
N GLU A 308 3.99 12.78 -6.07
CA GLU A 308 5.25 12.04 -6.03
C GLU A 308 5.03 10.52 -6.05
N THR A 309 3.93 10.03 -5.48
CA THR A 309 3.58 8.59 -5.50
C THR A 309 3.14 8.08 -6.88
N LEU A 310 2.69 8.97 -7.76
CA LEU A 310 2.11 8.59 -9.03
C LEU A 310 3.16 8.54 -10.16
N PRO A 311 3.02 7.63 -11.14
CA PRO A 311 3.89 7.59 -12.31
C PRO A 311 3.63 8.78 -13.24
N ALA A 312 4.64 9.15 -14.04
CA ALA A 312 4.54 10.26 -15.01
C ALA A 312 3.45 10.04 -16.08
N GLU A 313 3.18 8.79 -16.45
CA GLU A 313 2.19 8.39 -17.46
C GLU A 313 0.89 7.85 -16.81
N SER A 314 0.40 8.53 -15.76
CA SER A 314 -0.84 8.16 -15.06
C SER A 314 -2.07 8.24 -15.98
N LYS A 315 -2.97 7.26 -15.89
CA LYS A 315 -4.19 7.19 -16.74
C LYS A 315 -5.17 8.30 -16.38
N ASP A 316 -5.33 8.57 -15.08
CA ASP A 316 -6.30 9.55 -14.59
C ASP A 316 -5.71 10.98 -14.62
N LYS A 317 -4.48 11.15 -15.12
CA LYS A 317 -3.71 12.42 -15.20
C LYS A 317 -3.58 13.14 -13.86
N GLU A 318 -3.84 12.45 -12.75
CA GLU A 318 -3.91 13.00 -11.41
C GLU A 318 -2.60 13.68 -11.02
N LYS A 319 -1.47 13.04 -11.34
CA LYS A 319 -0.13 13.63 -11.14
C LYS A 319 0.00 14.98 -11.84
N LYS A 320 -0.30 15.02 -13.14
CA LYS A 320 -0.18 16.23 -13.95
C LYS A 320 -1.05 17.37 -13.41
N LEU A 321 -2.24 17.04 -12.90
CA LEU A 321 -3.16 18.01 -12.30
C LEU A 321 -2.61 18.58 -11.01
N LEU A 322 -2.13 17.71 -10.11
CA LEU A 322 -1.53 18.11 -8.86
C LEU A 322 -0.27 18.96 -9.11
N GLU A 323 0.65 18.52 -9.96
CA GLU A 323 1.86 19.27 -10.31
C GLU A 323 1.53 20.64 -10.92
N GLY A 324 0.56 20.69 -11.84
CA GLY A 324 0.12 21.94 -12.46
C GLY A 324 -0.49 22.93 -11.46
N PHE A 325 -1.30 22.46 -10.51
CA PHE A 325 -1.86 23.28 -9.44
C PHE A 325 -0.78 23.71 -8.43
N LEU A 326 0.09 22.80 -8.01
CA LEU A 326 1.16 23.05 -7.03
C LEU A 326 2.22 24.01 -7.57
N ALA A 327 2.51 23.99 -8.87
CA ALA A 327 3.39 24.99 -9.49
C ALA A 327 2.83 26.42 -9.34
N GLY A 328 1.51 26.56 -9.25
CA GLY A 328 0.81 27.83 -9.02
C GLY A 328 0.62 28.19 -7.54
N ARG A 329 1.11 27.40 -6.58
CA ARG A 329 0.75 27.51 -5.16
C ARG A 329 0.95 28.89 -4.56
N GLU A 330 2.07 29.58 -4.84
CA GLU A 330 2.34 30.90 -4.26
C GLU A 330 1.36 31.96 -4.77
N ARG A 331 0.97 31.87 -6.05
CA ARG A 331 -0.05 32.74 -6.64
C ARG A 331 -1.40 32.49 -5.97
N VAL A 332 -1.78 31.23 -5.79
CA VAL A 332 -3.03 30.83 -5.12
C VAL A 332 -3.03 31.33 -3.67
N ARG A 333 -1.96 31.10 -2.89
CA ARG A 333 -1.84 31.58 -1.50
C ARG A 333 -1.96 33.09 -1.41
N SER A 334 -1.30 33.81 -2.31
CA SER A 334 -1.39 35.28 -2.36
C SER A 334 -2.82 35.75 -2.66
N ALA A 335 -3.51 35.10 -3.61
CA ALA A 335 -4.89 35.43 -3.94
C ALA A 335 -5.84 35.14 -2.77
N VAL A 336 -5.69 33.98 -2.10
CA VAL A 336 -6.48 33.59 -0.92
C VAL A 336 -6.34 34.61 0.22
N ARG A 337 -5.13 35.16 0.45
CA ARG A 337 -4.91 36.22 1.45
C ARG A 337 -5.69 37.50 1.13
N GLY A 338 -5.92 37.77 -0.16
CA GLY A 338 -6.64 38.95 -0.64
C GLY A 338 -8.17 38.80 -0.63
N VAL A 339 -8.70 37.59 -0.43
CA VAL A 339 -10.15 37.37 -0.33
C VAL A 339 -10.65 37.96 1.00
N PRO A 340 -11.57 38.95 0.98
CA PRO A 340 -12.15 39.47 2.21
C PRO A 340 -12.86 38.32 2.93
N ARG A 341 -12.47 38.02 4.16
CA ARG A 341 -13.27 37.13 5.01
C ARG A 341 -14.63 37.81 5.17
N GLN A 342 -15.67 37.29 4.52
CA GLN A 342 -17.03 37.70 4.81
C GLN A 342 -17.29 37.42 6.29
N GLY A 343 -17.13 38.44 7.13
CA GLY A 343 -17.75 38.46 8.44
C GLY A 343 -19.24 38.27 8.20
N ARG A 344 -19.86 37.34 8.92
CA ARG A 344 -21.31 37.26 9.03
C ARG A 344 -21.81 38.59 9.62
N LEU A 345 -22.04 39.57 8.77
CA LEU A 345 -22.99 40.64 9.03
C LEU A 345 -24.35 39.97 8.93
N TRP A 346 -24.94 39.58 10.06
CA TRP A 346 -26.38 39.50 10.39
C TRP A 346 -26.52 38.77 11.74
N GLU A 347 -26.23 39.47 12.83
CA GLU A 347 -26.86 39.23 14.14
C GLU A 347 -27.27 40.60 14.68
N GLU A 348 -28.52 40.98 14.41
CA GLU A 348 -29.35 41.87 15.24
C GLU A 348 -30.60 41.09 15.64
#